data_AF-A0A1G8N3C9-F1
#
_entry.id   AF-A0A1G8N3C9-F1
#
_cell.length_a   1.000
_cell.length_b   1.000
_cell.length_c   1.000
_cell.angle_alpha   90.00
_cell.angle_beta   90.00
_cell.angle_gamma   90.00
#
_symmetry.space_group_name_H-M   'P 1'
#
loop_
_entity.id
_entity.type
_entity.pdbx_description
1 polymer ?
#
loop_
_entity_poly.entity_id
_entity_poly.type
_entity_poly.pdbx_seq_one_letter_code
_entity_poly.pdbx_strand_id
1 'polypeptide(L)' 'MLQRGLNWAAVALVGIFGLMWAGVVIYADQSSALWMRITQVVFGILLFGWAVQKAVLMITKG' A
#
# COMPACT_ATOMS: atom_id res chain seq x y z
N MET A 1 -11.94 3.31 21.77
CA MET A 1 -11.43 4.45 20.95
C MET A 1 -10.02 4.20 20.43
N LEU A 2 -9.07 3.72 21.26
CA LEU A 2 -7.69 3.40 20.84
C LEU A 2 -7.57 2.40 19.67
N GLN A 3 -8.37 1.32 19.69
CA GLN A 3 -8.38 0.31 18.61
C GLN A 3 -8.75 0.88 17.24
N ARG A 4 -9.68 1.85 17.19
CA ARG A 4 -10.05 2.53 15.95
C ARG A 4 -8.92 3.42 15.43
N GLY A 5 -8.21 4.10 16.33
CA GLY A 5 -6.99 4.85 16.00
C GLY A 5 -5.87 3.95 15.49
N LEU A 6 -5.64 2.81 16.13
CA LEU A 6 -4.61 1.84 15.72
C LEU A 6 -4.92 1.23 14.34
N ASN A 7 -6.19 0.91 14.08
CA ASN A 7 -6.62 0.42 12.76
C ASN A 7 -6.40 1.48 11.66
N TRP A 8 -6.69 2.75 11.96
CA TRP A 8 -6.39 3.86 11.04
C TRP A 8 -4.90 4.02 10.78
N ALA A 9 -4.07 3.96 11.82
CA ALA A 9 -2.62 4.03 11.69
C ALA A 9 -2.06 2.87 10.85
N ALA A 10 -2.56 1.65 11.05
CA ALA A 10 -2.17 0.49 10.27
C ALA A 10 -2.52 0.65 8.78
N VAL A 11 -3.74 1.13 8.48
CA VAL A 11 -4.16 1.37 7.10
C VAL A 11 -3.32 2.47 6.43
N ALA A 12 -3.05 3.57 7.15
CA ALA A 12 -2.21 4.65 6.64
C ALA A 12 -0.77 4.17 6.35
N LEU A 13 -0.17 3.40 7.27
CA LEU A 13 1.15 2.81 7.08
C LEU A 13 1.21 1.89 5.87
N VAL A 14 0.25 0.98 5.73
CA VAL A 14 0.21 0.04 4.58
C VAL A 14 0.03 0.80 3.27
N GLY A 15 -0.82 1.82 3.24
CA GLY A 15 -1.04 2.64 2.06
C GLY A 15 0.21 3.41 1.62
N ILE A 16 0.86 4.11 2.56
CA ILE A 16 2.09 4.86 2.29
C ILE A 16 3.19 3.89 1.84
N PHE A 17 3.34 2.76 2.52
CA PHE A 17 4.32 1.75 2.15
C PHE A 17 4.09 1.21 0.73
N GLY A 18 2.85 0.85 0.37
CA GLY A 18 2.53 0.35 -0.97
C GLY A 18 2.86 1.36 -2.08
N LEU A 19 2.56 2.63 -1.86
CA LEU A 19 2.92 3.74 -2.77
C LEU A 19 4.44 3.93 -2.88
N MET A 20 5.14 4.02 -1.74
CA MET A 20 6.59 4.17 -1.74
C MET A 20 7.28 2.99 -2.40
N TRP A 21 6.81 1.76 -2.14
CA TRP A 21 7.35 0.55 -2.75
C TRP A 21 7.25 0.60 -4.27
N ALA A 22 6.08 0.95 -4.82
CA ALA A 22 5.93 1.11 -6.26
C ALA A 22 6.93 2.14 -6.83
N GLY A 23 7.11 3.28 -6.15
CA GLY A 23 8.13 4.27 -6.52
C GLY A 23 9.54 3.72 -6.52
N VAL A 24 9.95 3.00 -5.45
CA VAL A 24 11.27 2.37 -5.34
C VAL A 24 11.51 1.40 -6.49
N VAL A 25 10.54 0.55 -6.83
CA VAL A 25 10.68 -0.44 -7.90
C VAL A 25 10.78 0.22 -9.28
N ILE A 26 10.06 1.32 -9.50
CA ILE A 26 10.09 2.06 -10.77
C ILE A 26 11.42 2.81 -10.94
N TYR A 27 11.91 3.47 -9.88
CA TYR A 27 13.01 4.42 -10.00
C TYR A 27 14.37 3.91 -9.50
N ALA A 28 14.38 3.03 -8.48
CA ALA A 28 15.60 2.58 -7.82
C ALA A 28 15.98 1.13 -8.13
N ASP A 29 15.01 0.27 -8.43
CA ASP A 29 15.29 -1.13 -8.78
C ASP A 29 15.68 -1.29 -10.25
N GLN A 30 16.99 -1.25 -10.52
CA GLN A 30 17.58 -1.45 -11.86
C GLN A 30 18.19 -2.84 -12.06
N SER A 31 18.34 -3.62 -10.98
CA SER A 31 19.01 -4.93 -11.02
C SER A 31 18.04 -6.09 -11.20
N SER A 32 16.77 -5.92 -10.81
CA SER A 32 15.75 -6.96 -11.00
C SER A 32 15.36 -7.15 -12.46
N ALA A 33 15.07 -8.40 -12.82
CA ALA A 33 14.44 -8.72 -14.10
C ALA A 33 13.10 -7.98 -14.26
N LEU A 34 12.78 -7.59 -15.50
CA LEU A 34 11.58 -6.79 -15.81
C LEU A 34 10.29 -7.44 -15.28
N TRP A 35 10.15 -8.76 -15.42
CA TRP A 35 9.00 -9.50 -14.88
C TRP A 35 8.87 -9.39 -13.36
N MET A 36 9.99 -9.41 -12.64
CA MET A 36 10.02 -9.26 -11.19
C MET A 36 9.61 -7.85 -10.77
N ARG A 37 10.06 -6.82 -11.50
CA ARG A 37 9.62 -5.44 -11.29
C ARG A 37 8.11 -5.27 -11.50
N ILE A 38 7.55 -5.87 -12.55
CA ILE A 38 6.08 -5.86 -12.79
C ILE A 38 5.35 -6.47 -11.59
N THR A 39 5.75 -7.66 -11.13
CA THR A 39 5.11 -8.32 -9.99
C THR A 39 5.20 -7.46 -8.72
N GLN A 40 6.34 -6.84 -8.46
CA GLN A 40 6.53 -5.98 -7.30
C GLN A 40 5.69 -4.70 -7.36
N VAL A 41 5.56 -4.07 -8.54
CA VAL A 41 4.68 -2.90 -8.73
C VAL A 41 3.22 -3.29 -8.53
N VAL A 42 2.79 -4.40 -9.12
CA VAL A 42 1.42 -4.93 -8.94
C VAL A 42 1.14 -5.18 -7.45
N PHE A 43 2.09 -5.77 -6.73
CA PHE A 43 1.99 -5.96 -5.28
C PHE A 43 1.82 -4.64 -4.52
N GLY A 44 2.63 -3.62 -4.81
CA GLY A 44 2.51 -2.29 -4.19
C GLY A 44 1.15 -1.63 -4.46
N ILE A 45 0.65 -1.73 -5.70
CA ILE A 45 -0.67 -1.21 -6.08
C ILE A 45 -1.80 -1.94 -5.35
N LEU A 46 -1.72 -3.26 -5.22
CA LEU A 46 -2.72 -4.05 -4.49
C LEU A 46 -2.75 -3.70 -3.00
N LEU A 47 -1.59 -3.49 -2.37
CA LEU A 47 -1.51 -3.03 -0.97
C LEU A 47 -2.14 -1.65 -0.81
N PHE A 48 -1.82 -0.72 -1.71
CA PHE A 48 -2.40 0.61 -1.68
C PHE A 48 -3.92 0.58 -1.90
N GLY A 49 -4.39 -0.18 -2.88
CA GLY A 49 -5.81 -0.37 -3.16
C GLY A 49 -6.57 -0.98 -1.98
N TRP A 50 -5.99 -1.98 -1.32
CA TRP A 50 -6.55 -2.55 -0.09
C TRP A 50 -6.63 -1.52 1.04
N ALA A 51 -5.58 -0.71 1.23
CA ALA A 51 -5.57 0.34 2.23
C ALA A 51 -6.68 1.38 1.96
N VAL A 52 -6.84 1.83 0.71
CA VAL A 52 -7.93 2.74 0.30
C VAL A 52 -9.29 2.11 0.56
N GLN A 53 -9.50 0.86 0.16
CA GLN A 53 -10.75 0.14 0.40
C GLN A 53 -11.09 0.09 1.90
N LYS A 54 -10.11 -0.24 2.75
CA LYS A 54 -10.29 -0.29 4.20
C LYS A 54 -10.56 1.09 4.79
N ALA A 55 -9.88 2.13 4.33
CA ALA A 55 -10.12 3.50 4.75
C ALA A 55 -11.57 3.92 4.45
N VAL A 56 -12.06 3.67 3.23
CA VAL A 56 -13.45 3.93 2.84
C VAL A 56 -14.42 3.18 3.75
N LEU A 57 -14.23 1.87 3.96
CA LEU A 57 -15.10 1.08 4.83
C LEU A 57 -15.14 1.61 6.28
N MET A 58 -14.02 2.10 6.81
CA MET A 58 -13.97 2.69 8.16
C MET A 58 -14.63 4.06 8.25
N ILE A 59 -14.72 4.81 7.15
CA ILE A 59 -15.47 6.06 7.07
C ILE A 59 -16.96 5.77 6.96
N THR A 60 -17.37 4.83 6.09
CA THR A 60 -18.78 4.55 5.81
C THR A 60 -19.48 3.78 6.94
N LYS A 61 -18.76 2.94 7.68
CA LYS A 61 -19.29 2.16 8.82
C LYS A 61 -18.90 2.75 10.18
N GLY A 62 -18.31 3.95 10.17
CA GLY A 62 -17.72 4.62 11.33
C GLY A 62 -18.68 5.52 12.08
#